data_AF-A0A7U1BF11-F1
#
_entry.id   AF-A0A7U1BF11-F1
#
_cell.length_a   1.000
_cell.length_b   1.000
_cell.length_c   1.000
_cell.angle_alpha   90.00
_cell.angle_beta   90.00
_cell.angle_gamma   90.00
#
_symmetry.space_group_name_H-M   'P 1'
#
loop_
_entity.id
_entity.type
_entity.pdbx_description
1 polymer ?
#
loop_
_entity_poly.entity_id
_entity_poly.type
_entity_poly.pdbx_seq_one_letter_code
_entity_poly.pdbx_strand_id
1 'polypeptide(L)' 'MPANLNNGQLGASDPNPFYITGLIDAEGCFRVEVYNGKKIVFALRFAIKLHNVDLPLEKYSSFFRRRFNHN' A
#
# COMPACT_ATOMS: atom_id res chain seq x y z
N MET A 1 -2.32 22.86 5.64
CA MET A 1 -3.62 23.23 5.04
C MET A 1 -4.69 22.34 5.66
N PRO A 2 -5.68 22.86 6.42
CA PRO A 2 -6.74 22.04 6.97
C PRO A 2 -7.83 21.83 5.91
N ALA A 3 -8.15 20.58 5.59
CA ALA A 3 -9.26 20.25 4.70
C ALA A 3 -10.56 20.16 5.52
N ASN A 4 -11.55 20.91 5.04
CA ASN A 4 -12.90 21.12 5.56
C ASN A 4 -13.71 19.81 5.61
N LEU A 5 -14.39 19.56 6.72
CA LEU A 5 -15.31 18.44 6.93
C LEU A 5 -16.74 18.90 6.61
N ASN A 6 -17.34 18.40 5.53
CA ASN A 6 -18.79 18.43 5.37
C ASN A 6 -19.31 17.18 4.63
N ASN A 7 -20.05 16.40 5.42
CA ASN A 7 -21.26 15.64 5.08
C ASN A 7 -21.15 14.38 4.21
N GLY A 8 -21.24 13.23 4.92
CA GLY A 8 -21.99 12.06 4.44
C GLY A 8 -21.14 10.89 3.95
N GLN A 9 -20.48 10.18 4.88
CA GLN A 9 -20.29 8.71 4.94
C GLN A 9 -19.08 8.41 5.84
N LEU A 10 -19.33 7.76 6.98
CA LEU A 10 -18.34 7.33 7.95
C LEU A 10 -17.73 6.01 7.44
N GLY A 11 -16.57 6.04 6.79
CA GLY A 11 -15.97 4.80 6.28
C GLY A 11 -14.55 5.01 5.77
N ALA A 12 -13.57 4.94 6.68
CA ALA A 12 -12.12 5.04 6.42
C ALA A 12 -11.75 6.14 5.42
N SER A 13 -11.44 7.35 5.91
CA SER A 13 -10.86 8.41 5.08
C SER A 13 -9.74 7.84 4.20
N ASP A 14 -10.00 7.76 2.90
CA ASP A 14 -9.04 7.20 1.96
C ASP A 14 -7.77 8.05 2.08
N PRO A 15 -6.60 7.41 2.29
CA PRO A 15 -5.35 8.16 2.40
C PRO A 15 -5.15 8.99 1.13
N ASN A 16 -4.74 10.25 1.29
CA ASN A 16 -4.44 11.13 0.18
C ASN A 16 -3.46 10.41 -0.78
N PRO A 17 -3.78 10.26 -2.08
CA PRO A 17 -2.93 9.56 -3.02
C PRO A 17 -1.49 10.09 -3.03
N PHE A 18 -1.29 11.40 -2.85
CA PHE A 18 0.04 12.01 -2.80
C PHE A 18 0.84 11.62 -1.54
N TYR A 19 0.16 11.34 -0.43
CA TYR A 19 0.80 10.83 0.77
C TYR A 19 1.28 9.40 0.55
N ILE A 20 0.48 8.57 -0.11
CA ILE A 20 0.84 7.19 -0.44
C ILE A 20 2.02 7.16 -1.40
N THR A 21 2.03 8.00 -2.44
CA THR A 21 3.18 8.06 -3.36
C THR A 21 4.45 8.50 -2.66
N GLY A 22 4.38 9.50 -1.78
CA GLY A 22 5.55 9.93 -0.98
C GLY A 22 6.05 8.83 -0.04
N LEU A 23 5.14 8.06 0.55
CA LEU A 23 5.49 6.90 1.39
C LEU A 23 6.14 5.78 0.56
N ILE A 24 5.62 5.48 -0.63
CA ILE A 24 6.21 4.48 -1.53
C ILE A 24 7.59 4.92 -2.02
N ASP A 25 7.78 6.20 -2.31
CA ASP A 25 9.06 6.73 -2.77
C ASP A 25 10.15 6.64 -1.68
N ALA A 26 9.76 6.83 -0.42
CA ALA A 26 10.68 6.74 0.72
C ALA A 26 10.94 5.29 1.20
N GLU A 27 9.89 4.48 1.35
CA GLU A 27 9.94 3.18 2.06
C GLU A 27 9.50 1.99 1.19
N GLY A 28 9.11 2.24 -0.06
CA GLY A 28 8.65 1.22 -0.99
C GLY A 28 9.80 0.46 -1.65
N CYS A 29 9.57 -0.82 -1.90
CA CYS A 29 10.53 -1.68 -2.56
C CYS A 29 9.83 -2.55 -3.61
N PHE A 30 10.18 -2.32 -4.87
CA PHE A 30 9.78 -3.16 -6.00
C PHE A 30 10.89 -4.16 -6.27
N ARG A 31 10.57 -5.46 -6.26
CA ARG A 31 11.53 -6.52 -6.55
C ARG A 31 10.94 -7.52 -7.53
N VAL A 32 11.81 -7.96 -8.44
CA VAL A 32 11.56 -9.13 -9.27
C VAL A 32 12.19 -10.31 -8.57
N GLU A 33 11.38 -11.31 -8.25
CA GLU A 33 11.83 -12.54 -7.62
C GLU A 33 11.78 -13.66 -8.65
N VAL A 34 12.89 -14.39 -8.75
CA VAL A 34 13.01 -15.55 -9.63
C VAL A 34 13.17 -16.77 -8.76
N TYR A 35 12.19 -17.66 -8.84
CA TYR A 35 12.19 -18.91 -8.09
C TYR A 35 12.61 -20.04 -9.03
N ASN A 36 13.65 -20.76 -8.65
CA ASN A 36 14.06 -21.96 -9.35
C ASN A 36 13.49 -23.19 -8.64
N GLY A 37 12.39 -23.74 -9.17
CA GLY A 37 11.77 -24.98 -8.71
C GLY A 37 11.75 -26.02 -9.83
N LYS A 38 10.67 -26.83 -9.93
CA LYS A 38 10.46 -27.72 -11.10
C LYS A 38 10.33 -26.96 -12.43
N LYS A 39 10.00 -25.67 -12.37
CA LYS A 39 9.98 -24.70 -13.47
C LYS A 39 10.51 -23.37 -12.91
N ILE A 40 11.05 -22.52 -13.79
CA ILE A 40 11.42 -21.15 -13.44
C ILE A 40 10.14 -20.33 -13.32
N VAL A 41 9.97 -19.65 -12.19
CA VAL A 41 8.84 -18.75 -11.94
C VAL A 41 9.36 -17.34 -11.70
N PHE A 42 8.79 -16.38 -12.42
CA PHE A 42 9.03 -14.96 -12.20
C PHE A 42 7.85 -14.37 -11.43
N ALA A 43 8.13 -13.66 -10.35
CA ALA A 43 7.12 -12.97 -9.55
C ALA A 43 7.53 -11.51 -9.37
N LEU A 44 6.58 -10.59 -9.57
CA LEU A 44 6.75 -9.19 -9.21
C LEU A 44 6.19 -9.00 -7.81
N ARG A 45 7.01 -8.48 -6.89
CA ARG A 45 6.59 -8.15 -5.54
C ARG A 45 6.81 -6.69 -5.22
N PHE A 46 5.85 -6.13 -4.50
CA PHE A 46 5.94 -4.82 -3.88
C PHE A 46 5.86 -5.00 -2.36
N ALA A 47 6.78 -4.38 -1.63
CA ALA A 47 6.80 -4.41 -0.17
C ALA A 47 7.18 -3.03 0.37
N ILE A 48 6.58 -2.65 1.50
CA ILE A 48 6.96 -1.47 2.27
C ILE A 48 7.58 -1.99 3.56
N LYS A 49 8.80 -1.57 3.89
CA LYS A 49 9.44 -1.90 5.17
C LYS A 49 9.34 -0.70 6.06
N LEU A 50 8.64 -0.82 7.18
CA LEU A 50 8.47 0.26 8.14
C LEU A 50 9.00 -0.15 9.50
N HIS A 51 9.41 0.82 10.31
CA HIS A 51 9.87 0.56 11.66
C HIS A 51 8.71 0.15 12.59
N ASN A 52 8.97 -0.74 13.56
CA ASN A 52 7.95 -1.31 14.45
C ASN A 52 7.22 -0.28 15.35
N VAL A 53 7.69 0.97 15.40
CA VAL A 53 7.03 2.05 16.15
C VAL A 53 5.86 2.64 15.36
N ASP A 54 5.87 2.48 14.04
CA ASP A 54 4.86 3.04 13.12
C ASP A 54 3.74 2.02 12.82
N LEU A 55 3.44 1.11 13.75
CA LEU A 55 2.47 0.04 13.56
C LEU A 55 0.97 0.42 13.38
N PRO A 56 0.45 1.65 13.61
CA PRO A 56 -0.97 1.92 13.33
C PRO A 56 -1.28 2.08 11.82
N LEU A 57 -0.52 1.44 10.92
CA LEU A 57 -0.67 1.49 9.46
C LEU A 57 -1.52 0.36 8.83
N GLU A 58 -2.26 -0.43 9.62
CA GLU A 58 -3.19 -1.45 9.09
C GLU A 58 -4.19 -0.89 8.05
N LYS A 59 -4.48 0.42 8.13
CA LYS A 59 -5.35 1.14 7.20
C LYS A 59 -4.83 1.11 5.74
N TYR A 60 -3.52 1.10 5.52
CA TYR A 60 -2.95 1.09 4.16
C TYR A 60 -3.09 -0.26 3.47
N SER A 61 -3.03 -1.36 4.22
CA SER A 61 -3.30 -2.70 3.69
C SER A 61 -4.71 -2.78 3.08
N SER A 62 -5.71 -2.15 3.74
CA SER A 62 -7.07 -2.07 3.21
C SER A 62 -7.20 -1.24 1.93
N PHE A 63 -6.40 -0.18 1.77
CA PHE A 63 -6.36 0.65 0.56
C PHE A 63 -5.87 -0.15 -0.66
N PHE A 64 -4.74 -0.87 -0.51
CA PHE A 64 -4.21 -1.69 -1.59
C PHE A 64 -5.10 -2.90 -1.89
N ARG A 65 -5.66 -3.55 -0.87
CA ARG A 65 -6.53 -4.72 -1.06
C ARG A 65 -7.83 -4.40 -1.82
N ARG A 66 -8.39 -3.20 -1.68
CA ARG A 66 -9.62 -2.78 -2.36
C ARG A 66 -9.41 -2.43 -3.84
N ARG A 67 -8.22 -1.93 -4.22
CA ARG A 67 -7.94 -1.45 -5.59
C ARG A 67 -7.50 -2.55 -6.56
N PHE A 68 -6.93 -3.66 -6.07
CA PHE A 68 -6.35 -4.72 -6.90
C PHE A 68 -7.24 -5.98 -7.05
N ASN A 69 -8.46 -5.99 -6.49
CA ASN A 69 -9.41 -7.10 -6.60
C ASN A 69 -10.60 -6.72 -7.48
N HIS A 70 -10.35 -6.60 -8.79
CA HIS A 70 -11.40 -6.52 -9.82
C HIS A 70 -11.19 -7.73 -10.74
N ASN A 71 -11.87 -8.82 -10.41
CA ASN A 71 -12.18 -9.92 -11.32
C ASN A 71 -13.69 -9.89 -11.55
#